data_AF-A0A6P3WN35-F1
#
_entry.id   AF-A0A6P3WN35-F1
#
_cell.length_a   1.000
_cell.length_b   1.000
_cell.length_c   1.000
_cell.angle_alpha   90.00
_cell.angle_beta   90.00
_cell.angle_gamma   90.00
#
_symmetry.space_group_name_H-M   'P 1'
#
loop_
_entity.id
_entity.type
_entity.pdbx_description
1 polymer ?
#
loop_
_entity_poly.entity_id
_entity_poly.type
_entity_poly.pdbx_seq_one_letter_code
_entity_poly.pdbx_strand_id
1 'polypeptide(L)'
;MLERYKSLRRDFLQVAESSVNSDILNQLKRNYAHDVDSRRKLSRVKDLGSFIRLLEKRDVVSCDNIEQLHFILKYIGKLEFKDKLLEYENWLKSAPSFPFYKMYQSDNIASAPLQIYKNTSGNVASPLDSYHACNAAHSSHESTVQNMNLPFNHIAQKSYCCKQKEKRTDREKSLQQAVLLQVSERLGRSWRDVARHLGIRECEIDAVQSKYHCNLKEQSFEILKIYISQSNKECWTINLIRALDKGRRRDLKELVEDLMVAHKYV
;
A
#
# COMPACT_ATOMS: atom_id res chain seq x y z
N MET A 1 12.42 -9.67 -6.75
CA MET A 1 11.94 -10.41 -5.57
C MET A 1 10.89 -11.45 -5.95
N LEU A 2 9.72 -11.03 -6.47
CA LEU A 2 8.63 -11.93 -6.82
C LEU A 2 9.01 -13.04 -7.82
N GLU A 3 9.75 -12.72 -8.89
CA GLU A 3 10.16 -13.74 -9.88
C GLU A 3 11.15 -14.77 -9.32
N ARG A 4 12.03 -14.35 -8.39
CA ARG A 4 12.92 -15.27 -7.67
C ARG A 4 12.12 -16.16 -6.73
N TYR A 5 11.15 -15.61 -6.00
CA TYR A 5 10.27 -16.40 -5.14
C TYR A 5 9.43 -17.41 -5.94
N LYS A 6 8.86 -17.00 -7.08
CA LYS A 6 8.12 -17.90 -7.98
C LYS A 6 9.00 -19.06 -8.46
N SER A 7 10.26 -18.77 -8.79
CA SER A 7 11.24 -19.77 -9.21
C SER A 7 11.59 -20.72 -8.06
N LEU A 8 11.92 -20.18 -6.89
CA LEU A 8 12.17 -20.94 -5.67
C LEU A 8 11.01 -21.88 -5.33
N ARG A 9 9.79 -21.37 -5.37
CA ARG A 9 8.57 -22.13 -5.09
C ARG A 9 8.37 -23.26 -6.09
N ARG A 10 8.56 -23.00 -7.38
CA ARG A 10 8.45 -24.03 -8.42
C ARG A 10 9.45 -25.16 -8.14
N ASP A 11 10.70 -24.79 -7.88
CA ASP A 11 11.76 -25.76 -7.60
C ASP A 11 11.49 -26.52 -6.29
N PHE A 12 10.98 -25.83 -5.25
CA PHE A 12 10.56 -26.44 -4.00
C PHE A 12 9.49 -27.51 -4.22
N LEU A 13 8.45 -27.19 -5.00
CA LEU A 13 7.38 -28.13 -5.30
C LEU A 13 7.92 -29.33 -6.09
N GLN A 14 8.79 -29.09 -7.08
CA GLN A 14 9.41 -30.17 -7.85
C GLN A 14 10.15 -31.18 -6.98
N VAL A 15 10.86 -30.73 -5.95
CA VAL A 15 11.59 -31.61 -5.03
C VAL A 15 10.66 -32.25 -4.00
N ALA A 16 9.82 -31.45 -3.35
CA ALA A 16 9.02 -31.86 -2.21
C ALA A 16 7.81 -32.72 -2.59
N GLU A 17 7.19 -32.50 -3.75
CA GLU A 17 5.95 -33.16 -4.16
C GLU A 17 6.12 -34.68 -4.31
N SER A 18 7.30 -35.14 -4.72
CA SER A 18 7.66 -36.56 -4.79
C SER A 18 7.64 -37.28 -3.43
N SER A 19 7.84 -36.54 -2.34
CA SER A 19 7.99 -37.07 -0.98
C SER A 19 6.75 -36.90 -0.12
N VAL A 20 5.79 -36.09 -0.58
CA VAL A 20 4.56 -35.81 0.15
C VAL A 20 3.46 -36.76 -0.30
N ASN A 21 3.25 -37.81 0.49
CA ASN A 21 2.06 -38.65 0.37
C ASN A 21 0.85 -38.03 1.10
N SER A 22 -0.32 -38.67 0.98
CA SER A 22 -1.56 -38.18 1.59
C SER A 22 -1.50 -38.09 3.12
N ASP A 23 -0.76 -38.99 3.77
CA ASP A 23 -0.61 -39.00 5.23
C ASP A 23 0.24 -37.82 5.72
N ILE A 24 1.42 -37.62 5.12
CA ILE A 24 2.30 -36.47 5.37
C ILE A 24 1.53 -35.17 5.11
N LEU A 25 0.79 -35.07 4.02
CA LEU A 25 -0.02 -33.89 3.72
C LEU A 25 -1.09 -33.65 4.79
N ASN A 26 -1.74 -34.69 5.30
CA ASN A 26 -2.72 -34.57 6.38
C ASN A 26 -2.09 -34.17 7.71
N GLN A 27 -0.89 -34.64 8.01
CA GLN A 27 -0.13 -34.22 9.17
C GLN A 27 0.28 -32.75 9.07
N LEU A 28 0.78 -32.31 7.91
CA LEU A 28 1.07 -30.90 7.63
C LEU A 28 -0.19 -30.03 7.81
N LYS A 29 -1.35 -30.46 7.30
CA LYS A 29 -2.62 -29.73 7.51
C LYS A 29 -2.99 -29.58 8.99
N ARG A 30 -2.67 -30.56 9.84
CA ARG A 30 -2.92 -30.49 11.29
C ARG A 30 -1.97 -29.49 11.95
N ASN A 31 -0.69 -29.50 11.58
CA ASN A 31 0.32 -28.60 12.13
C ASN A 31 -0.02 -27.13 11.86
N TYR A 32 -0.55 -26.82 10.67
CA TYR A 32 -0.94 -25.47 10.27
C TYR A 32 -2.44 -25.16 10.50
N ALA A 33 -3.16 -26.00 11.26
CA ALA A 33 -4.61 -25.86 11.42
C ALA A 33 -5.00 -24.55 12.09
N HIS A 34 -4.21 -24.13 13.08
CA HIS A 34 -4.40 -22.88 13.82
C HIS A 34 -4.11 -21.66 12.94
N ASP A 35 -2.97 -21.65 12.24
CA ASP A 35 -2.55 -20.50 11.42
C ASP A 35 -3.45 -20.28 10.20
N VAL A 36 -4.00 -21.37 9.65
CA VAL A 36 -4.91 -21.30 8.51
C VAL A 36 -6.34 -20.99 8.93
N ASP A 37 -6.72 -21.19 10.19
CA ASP A 37 -8.05 -20.89 10.75
C ASP A 37 -9.22 -21.18 9.77
N SER A 38 -9.19 -22.36 9.14
CA SER A 38 -10.25 -22.83 8.24
C SER A 38 -10.13 -24.31 7.92
N ARG A 39 -10.77 -25.14 8.77
CA ARG A 39 -10.88 -26.59 8.56
C ARG A 39 -11.48 -26.95 7.20
N ARG A 40 -12.49 -26.20 6.74
CA ARG A 40 -13.12 -26.40 5.42
C ARG A 40 -12.16 -26.13 4.25
N LYS A 41 -11.26 -25.14 4.35
CA LYS A 41 -10.29 -24.87 3.27
C LYS A 41 -9.17 -25.91 3.28
N LEU A 42 -8.70 -26.32 4.47
CA LEU A 42 -7.70 -27.37 4.63
C LEU A 42 -8.19 -28.73 4.10
N SER A 43 -9.46 -29.09 4.33
CA SER A 43 -10.02 -30.36 3.86
C SER A 43 -10.09 -30.47 2.33
N ARG A 44 -10.20 -29.33 1.63
CA ARG A 44 -10.27 -29.28 0.15
C ARG A 44 -8.91 -29.40 -0.54
N VAL A 45 -7.81 -29.22 0.18
CA VAL A 45 -6.46 -29.29 -0.37
C VAL A 45 -6.10 -30.75 -0.66
N LYS A 46 -5.75 -31.08 -1.90
CA LYS A 46 -5.43 -32.45 -2.34
C LYS A 46 -3.93 -32.69 -2.56
N ASP A 47 -3.20 -31.63 -2.87
CA ASP A 47 -1.79 -31.67 -3.26
C ASP A 47 -0.97 -30.61 -2.49
N LEU A 48 0.35 -30.79 -2.47
CA LEU A 48 1.28 -29.88 -1.80
C LEU A 48 1.24 -28.47 -2.43
N GLY A 49 1.10 -28.38 -3.75
CA GLY A 49 1.00 -27.09 -4.45
C GLY A 49 -0.17 -26.24 -3.94
N SER A 50 -1.35 -26.84 -3.85
CA SER A 50 -2.57 -26.23 -3.29
C SER A 50 -2.42 -25.90 -1.81
N PHE A 51 -1.66 -26.70 -1.05
CA PHE A 51 -1.36 -26.44 0.34
C PHE A 51 -0.50 -25.18 0.50
N ILE A 52 0.62 -25.08 -0.25
CA ILE A 52 1.47 -23.90 -0.26
C ILE A 52 0.69 -22.65 -0.70
N ARG A 53 -0.16 -22.76 -1.73
CA ARG A 53 -1.08 -21.65 -2.12
C ARG A 53 -1.97 -21.19 -0.97
N LEU A 54 -2.44 -22.13 -0.15
CA LEU A 54 -3.29 -21.80 0.98
C LEU A 54 -2.52 -21.07 2.08
N LEU A 55 -1.29 -21.50 2.36
CA LEU A 55 -0.38 -20.84 3.30
C LEU A 55 -0.01 -19.44 2.83
N GLU A 56 0.31 -19.28 1.55
CA GLU A 56 0.58 -17.97 0.92
C GLU A 56 -0.61 -17.03 1.06
N LYS A 57 -1.81 -17.51 0.74
CA LYS A 57 -3.02 -16.71 0.92
C LYS A 57 -3.18 -16.29 2.37
N ARG A 58 -2.73 -17.10 3.35
CA ARG A 58 -2.85 -16.85 4.80
C ARG A 58 -1.71 -15.99 5.35
N ASP A 59 -0.75 -15.59 4.51
CA ASP A 59 0.45 -14.87 4.93
C ASP A 59 1.32 -15.66 5.93
N VAL A 60 1.13 -16.98 5.96
CA VAL A 60 1.96 -17.91 6.73
C VAL A 60 3.27 -18.17 5.99
N VAL A 61 3.22 -18.15 4.66
CA VAL A 61 4.38 -18.19 3.77
C VAL A 61 4.29 -16.93 2.89
N SER A 62 5.39 -16.22 2.69
CA SER A 62 5.45 -15.09 1.76
C SER A 62 6.81 -15.05 1.04
N CYS A 63 7.02 -14.06 0.16
CA CYS A 63 8.32 -13.88 -0.49
C CYS A 63 9.42 -13.43 0.48
N ASP A 64 9.03 -12.89 1.64
CA ASP A 64 9.93 -12.35 2.67
C ASP A 64 10.02 -13.30 3.88
N ASN A 65 9.01 -14.17 4.06
CA ASN A 65 8.95 -15.18 5.10
C ASN A 65 8.87 -16.59 4.49
N ILE A 66 10.02 -17.25 4.39
CA ILE A 66 10.16 -18.62 3.87
C ILE A 66 10.45 -19.66 4.96
N GLU A 67 10.40 -19.29 6.25
CA GLU A 67 10.69 -20.19 7.37
C GLU A 67 9.84 -21.46 7.36
N GLN A 68 8.58 -21.31 6.93
CA GLN A 68 7.66 -22.43 6.84
C GLN A 68 8.04 -23.42 5.73
N LEU A 69 8.73 -22.98 4.67
CA LEU A 69 9.29 -23.88 3.67
C LEU A 69 10.45 -24.70 4.27
N HIS A 70 11.28 -24.09 5.13
CA HIS A 70 12.31 -24.83 5.88
C HIS A 70 11.71 -25.89 6.80
N PHE A 71 10.65 -25.55 7.54
CA PHE A 71 9.97 -26.50 8.40
C PHE A 71 9.41 -27.68 7.61
N ILE A 72 8.74 -27.41 6.49
CA ILE A 72 8.19 -28.46 5.63
C ILE A 72 9.29 -29.36 5.08
N LEU A 73 10.43 -28.81 4.59
CA LEU A 73 11.56 -29.63 4.13
C LEU A 73 12.12 -30.54 5.23
N LYS A 74 12.28 -29.99 6.44
CA LYS A 74 12.76 -30.73 7.60
C LYS A 74 11.80 -31.87 7.93
N TYR A 75 10.50 -31.61 7.85
CA TYR A 75 9.45 -32.58 8.11
C TYR A 75 9.45 -33.73 7.10
N ILE A 76 9.61 -33.43 5.81
CA ILE A 76 9.60 -34.44 4.73
C ILE A 76 10.97 -35.11 4.52
N GLY A 77 12.02 -34.66 5.21
CA GLY A 77 13.37 -35.21 5.11
C GLY A 77 14.16 -34.83 3.85
N LYS A 78 13.72 -33.82 3.09
CA LYS A 78 14.35 -33.37 1.83
C LYS A 78 15.34 -32.24 2.05
N LEU A 79 16.43 -32.56 2.74
CA LEU A 79 17.47 -31.58 3.09
C LEU A 79 18.29 -31.10 1.89
N GLU A 80 18.24 -31.80 0.75
CA GLU A 80 18.91 -31.43 -0.50
C GLU A 80 18.47 -30.07 -1.06
N PHE A 81 17.24 -29.61 -0.74
CA PHE A 81 16.76 -28.29 -1.16
C PHE A 81 17.11 -27.15 -0.19
N LYS A 82 17.74 -27.48 0.96
CA LYS A 82 18.04 -26.49 2.01
C LYS A 82 19.00 -25.41 1.51
N ASP A 83 19.96 -25.77 0.67
CA ASP A 83 20.96 -24.83 0.15
C ASP A 83 20.34 -23.76 -0.76
N LYS A 84 19.36 -24.14 -1.59
CA LYS A 84 18.60 -23.18 -2.41
C LYS A 84 17.75 -22.22 -1.58
N LEU A 85 17.15 -22.69 -0.49
CA LEU A 85 16.46 -21.79 0.44
C LEU A 85 17.44 -20.85 1.13
N LEU A 86 18.59 -21.36 1.58
CA LEU A 86 19.63 -20.54 2.22
C LEU A 86 20.21 -19.49 1.24
N GLU A 87 20.40 -19.86 -0.02
CA GLU A 87 20.79 -18.92 -1.08
C GLU A 87 19.75 -17.81 -1.24
N TYR A 88 18.46 -18.17 -1.23
CA TYR A 88 17.39 -17.19 -1.29
C TYR A 88 17.34 -16.29 -0.04
N GLU A 89 17.56 -16.81 1.17
CA GLU A 89 17.67 -16.00 2.39
C GLU A 89 18.86 -15.05 2.37
N ASN A 90 20.02 -15.53 1.91
CA ASN A 90 21.21 -14.70 1.76
C ASN A 90 20.99 -13.63 0.69
N TRP A 91 20.27 -13.97 -0.39
CA TRP A 91 19.82 -13.00 -1.36
C TRP A 91 18.84 -11.99 -0.75
N LEU A 92 17.88 -12.39 0.11
CA LEU A 92 16.99 -11.46 0.80
C LEU A 92 17.77 -10.48 1.69
N LYS A 93 18.82 -10.96 2.38
CA LYS A 93 19.69 -10.13 3.25
C LYS A 93 20.57 -9.16 2.46
N SER A 94 21.04 -9.57 1.28
CA SER A 94 21.95 -8.79 0.43
C SER A 94 21.26 -7.98 -0.67
N ALA A 95 20.00 -8.32 -0.99
CA ALA A 95 19.22 -7.58 -1.95
C ALA A 95 19.14 -6.13 -1.48
N PRO A 96 19.38 -5.14 -2.36
CA PRO A 96 19.03 -3.76 -2.04
C PRO A 96 17.56 -3.82 -1.64
N SER A 97 17.29 -3.42 -0.40
CA SER A 97 15.93 -3.24 0.07
C SER A 97 15.17 -2.57 -1.07
N PHE A 98 14.25 -3.30 -1.70
CA PHE A 98 13.53 -2.74 -2.85
C PHE A 98 13.00 -1.37 -2.39
N PRO A 99 13.12 -0.29 -3.19
CA PRO A 99 12.63 1.02 -2.78
C PRO A 99 11.14 1.00 -2.39
N PHE A 100 10.40 -0.01 -2.85
CA PHE A 100 9.03 -0.30 -2.42
C PHE A 100 8.89 -0.96 -1.03
N TYR A 101 9.94 -1.62 -0.53
CA TYR A 101 9.95 -2.41 0.72
C TYR A 101 10.44 -1.60 1.95
N LYS A 102 11.12 -0.47 1.75
CA LYS A 102 11.55 0.46 2.83
C LYS A 102 11.12 1.91 2.64
N MET A 103 10.11 2.19 1.82
CA MET A 103 9.59 3.56 1.71
C MET A 103 9.01 4.11 3.03
N TYR A 104 8.93 3.26 4.07
CA TYR A 104 8.39 3.60 5.39
C TYR A 104 9.36 3.44 6.56
N GLN A 105 10.63 3.09 6.31
CA GLN A 105 11.64 3.02 7.38
C GLN A 105 12.66 4.18 7.33
N SER A 106 12.70 4.94 6.25
CA SER A 106 13.70 5.99 6.09
C SER A 106 13.09 7.22 5.44
N ASP A 107 12.47 8.07 6.26
CA ASP A 107 12.33 9.50 5.96
C ASP A 107 12.60 10.30 7.25
N ASN A 108 13.87 10.29 7.66
CA ASN A 108 14.47 11.49 8.22
C ASN A 108 14.99 12.31 7.02
N ILE A 109 14.25 13.37 6.69
CA ILE A 109 14.70 14.61 6.02
C ILE A 109 15.35 14.46 4.63
N ALA A 110 14.60 14.74 3.56
CA ALA A 110 15.00 15.70 2.51
C ALA A 110 13.88 15.91 1.48
N SER A 111 13.47 17.17 1.33
CA SER A 111 12.49 17.67 0.37
C SER A 111 12.98 17.56 -1.07
N ALA A 112 12.19 16.98 -1.99
CA ALA A 112 12.29 17.22 -3.44
C ALA A 112 11.08 16.65 -4.22
N PRO A 113 10.76 17.17 -5.43
CA PRO A 113 9.40 17.50 -5.83
C PRO A 113 8.68 16.47 -6.72
N LEU A 114 7.35 16.49 -6.60
CA LEU A 114 6.38 15.82 -7.47
C LEU A 114 6.53 16.27 -8.94
N GLN A 115 6.92 15.35 -9.82
CA GLN A 115 6.78 15.50 -11.28
C GLN A 115 5.34 15.16 -11.68
N ILE A 116 4.63 16.21 -12.10
CA ILE A 116 3.30 16.19 -12.70
C ILE A 116 3.42 15.58 -14.10
N TYR A 117 2.70 14.49 -14.37
CA TYR A 117 2.48 14.01 -15.73
C TYR A 117 1.54 14.99 -16.45
N LYS A 118 2.13 15.91 -17.23
CA LYS A 118 1.42 16.64 -18.28
C LYS A 118 1.38 15.76 -19.53
N ASN A 119 0.18 15.41 -19.94
CA ASN A 119 -0.09 14.93 -21.30
C ASN A 119 0.15 16.09 -22.27
N THR A 120 1.06 15.92 -23.22
CA THR A 120 1.07 16.73 -24.45
C THR A 120 1.36 15.83 -25.64
N SER A 121 0.31 15.65 -26.44
CA SER A 121 0.31 15.15 -27.81
C SER A 121 1.26 16.00 -28.68
N GLY A 122 2.24 15.38 -29.32
CA GLY A 122 3.13 15.99 -30.31
C GLY A 122 2.67 15.65 -31.72
N ASN A 123 2.23 16.67 -32.45
CA ASN A 123 1.92 16.65 -33.88
C ASN A 123 3.15 16.38 -34.75
N VAL A 124 2.93 15.74 -35.91
CA VAL A 124 3.85 15.73 -37.05
C VAL A 124 3.11 16.28 -38.29
N ALA A 125 3.58 17.46 -38.74
CA ALA A 125 3.64 18.07 -40.07
C ALA A 125 2.51 17.95 -41.14
N SER A 126 2.02 19.15 -41.53
CA SER A 126 1.79 19.71 -42.89
C SER A 126 0.58 19.27 -43.75
N PRO A 127 0.18 20.04 -44.80
CA PRO A 127 -0.07 21.49 -44.91
C PRO A 127 -1.38 21.85 -45.70
N LEU A 128 -1.65 23.16 -45.85
CA LEU A 128 -2.42 23.85 -46.92
C LEU A 128 -3.91 24.26 -46.68
N ASP A 129 -4.20 25.48 -47.16
CA ASP A 129 -5.48 26.15 -47.48
C ASP A 129 -6.44 26.52 -46.32
N SER A 130 -7.26 27.58 -46.34
CA SER A 130 -7.36 28.86 -47.05
C SER A 130 -8.65 29.53 -46.50
N TYR A 131 -8.75 30.86 -46.60
CA TYR A 131 -9.96 31.71 -46.58
C TYR A 131 -10.55 32.31 -45.28
N HIS A 132 -10.62 33.66 -45.33
CA HIS A 132 -11.66 34.61 -44.89
C HIS A 132 -11.99 34.79 -43.39
N ALA A 133 -11.66 35.95 -42.79
CA ALA A 133 -12.47 37.20 -42.66
C ALA A 133 -13.35 37.16 -41.37
N CYS A 134 -13.64 38.21 -40.60
CA CYS A 134 -13.43 39.67 -40.62
C CYS A 134 -13.92 40.28 -39.27
N ASN A 135 -13.34 41.42 -38.88
CA ASN A 135 -13.93 42.62 -38.26
C ASN A 135 -14.81 42.50 -36.99
N ALA A 136 -14.48 43.16 -35.87
CA ALA A 136 -14.86 44.55 -35.49
C ALA A 136 -15.68 44.47 -34.18
N ALA A 137 -15.80 45.44 -33.27
CA ALA A 137 -15.12 46.69 -32.96
C ALA A 137 -15.76 47.25 -31.65
N HIS A 138 -15.08 48.20 -30.98
CA HIS A 138 -15.58 49.19 -30.00
C HIS A 138 -16.16 48.65 -28.67
N SER A 139 -16.10 49.30 -27.50
CA SER A 139 -15.99 50.72 -27.11
C SER A 139 -15.57 50.75 -25.61
N SER A 140 -14.48 51.45 -25.26
CA SER A 140 -14.41 52.69 -24.48
C SER A 140 -15.25 52.77 -23.18
N HIS A 141 -14.59 53.02 -22.03
CA HIS A 141 -14.81 54.22 -21.21
C HIS A 141 -13.77 54.32 -20.08
N GLU A 142 -13.06 55.46 -20.06
CA GLU A 142 -12.18 55.97 -19.01
C GLU A 142 -12.98 56.52 -17.82
N SER A 143 -12.38 56.54 -16.62
CA SER A 143 -12.29 57.77 -15.80
C SER A 143 -11.30 57.65 -14.64
N THR A 144 -10.57 58.75 -14.48
CA THR A 144 -9.42 59.05 -13.61
C THR A 144 -9.83 59.57 -12.23
N VAL A 145 -9.17 59.14 -11.15
CA VAL A 145 -8.87 59.99 -9.96
C VAL A 145 -7.53 59.55 -9.32
N GLN A 146 -6.66 60.52 -9.05
CA GLN A 146 -5.33 60.39 -8.45
C GLN A 146 -5.33 60.43 -6.91
N ASN A 147 -4.38 59.66 -6.32
CA ASN A 147 -3.54 59.89 -5.12
C ASN A 147 -4.11 60.32 -3.75
N MET A 148 -3.70 59.60 -2.68
CA MET A 148 -2.72 60.03 -1.64
C MET A 148 -2.63 59.03 -0.45
N ASN A 149 -1.44 58.44 -0.27
CA ASN A 149 -0.72 57.90 0.92
C ASN A 149 -1.42 57.54 2.28
N LEU A 150 -1.34 56.24 2.63
CA LEU A 150 -0.72 55.53 3.82
C LEU A 150 -0.87 56.10 5.26
N PRO A 151 -0.98 55.26 6.34
CA PRO A 151 0.07 54.26 6.66
C PRO A 151 -0.33 52.93 7.38
N PHE A 152 0.44 51.88 7.08
CA PHE A 152 1.05 50.89 8.00
C PHE A 152 0.19 50.24 9.11
N ASN A 153 -0.23 48.97 8.93
CA ASN A 153 -0.15 47.90 9.97
C ASN A 153 -0.62 46.48 9.57
N HIS A 154 -0.69 46.12 8.27
CA HIS A 154 -1.17 44.77 7.88
C HIS A 154 -0.09 43.71 7.55
N ILE A 155 1.20 44.05 7.61
CA ILE A 155 2.27 43.12 7.16
C ILE A 155 2.76 42.19 8.28
N ALA A 156 2.63 42.58 9.56
CA ALA A 156 3.04 41.72 10.67
C ALA A 156 2.11 40.48 10.82
N GLN A 157 0.79 40.64 10.72
CA GLN A 157 -0.14 39.52 10.96
C GLN A 157 -0.10 38.38 9.91
N LYS A 158 0.38 38.65 8.69
CA LYS A 158 0.46 37.62 7.62
C LYS A 158 1.65 36.66 7.82
N SER A 159 2.68 37.10 8.56
CA SER A 159 3.91 36.33 8.82
C SER A 159 3.73 35.26 9.91
N TYR A 160 2.87 35.50 10.90
CA TYR A 160 2.62 34.54 11.99
C TYR A 160 1.55 33.49 11.64
N CYS A 161 0.67 33.77 10.67
CA CYS A 161 -0.39 32.84 10.25
C CYS A 161 0.11 31.76 9.27
N CYS A 162 1.11 32.07 8.43
CA CYS A 162 1.64 31.11 7.45
C CYS A 162 2.50 30.01 8.11
N LYS A 163 3.30 30.36 9.13
CA LYS A 163 4.15 29.41 9.87
C LYS A 163 3.35 28.42 10.73
N GLN A 164 2.13 28.78 11.15
CA GLN A 164 1.25 27.90 11.93
C GLN A 164 0.52 26.87 11.05
N LYS A 165 0.22 27.20 9.78
CA LYS A 165 -0.41 26.25 8.83
C LYS A 165 0.55 25.13 8.44
N GLU A 166 1.83 25.45 8.22
CA GLU A 166 2.86 24.49 7.83
C GLU A 166 3.13 23.45 8.94
N LYS A 167 3.31 23.92 10.20
CA LYS A 167 3.43 23.04 11.38
C LYS A 167 2.21 22.14 11.63
N ARG A 168 0.99 22.62 11.34
CA ARG A 168 -0.23 21.81 11.49
C ARG A 168 -0.31 20.72 10.43
N THR A 169 0.06 21.04 9.19
CA THR A 169 0.04 20.05 8.10
C THR A 169 1.10 18.97 8.25
N ASP A 170 2.23 19.25 8.88
CA ASP A 170 3.27 18.25 9.11
C ASP A 170 2.91 17.27 10.23
N ARG A 171 2.29 17.77 11.31
CA ARG A 171 1.75 16.92 12.38
C ARG A 171 0.65 16.00 11.88
N GLU A 172 -0.25 16.50 11.05
CA GLU A 172 -1.35 15.70 10.48
C GLU A 172 -0.83 14.62 9.53
N LYS A 173 0.16 14.92 8.68
CA LYS A 173 0.82 13.94 7.82
C LYS A 173 1.55 12.87 8.63
N SER A 174 2.22 13.25 9.72
CA SER A 174 2.89 12.31 10.62
C SER A 174 1.89 11.36 11.28
N LEU A 175 0.75 11.89 11.72
CA LEU A 175 -0.34 11.09 12.29
C LEU A 175 -0.97 10.14 11.26
N GLN A 176 -1.24 10.63 10.05
CA GLN A 176 -1.72 9.80 8.93
C GLN A 176 -0.73 8.67 8.66
N GLN A 177 0.56 8.97 8.59
CA GLN A 177 1.60 7.98 8.34
C GLN A 177 1.70 6.94 9.47
N ALA A 178 1.60 7.35 10.73
CA ALA A 178 1.60 6.45 11.87
C ALA A 178 0.39 5.49 11.83
N VAL A 179 -0.81 6.03 11.57
CA VAL A 179 -2.03 5.24 11.43
C VAL A 179 -1.91 4.24 10.27
N LEU A 180 -1.44 4.69 9.11
CA LEU A 180 -1.24 3.83 7.94
C LEU A 180 -0.37 2.63 8.26
N LEU A 181 0.77 2.85 8.92
CA LEU A 181 1.73 1.79 9.23
C LEU A 181 1.17 0.76 10.21
N GLN A 182 0.53 1.23 11.29
CA GLN A 182 0.00 0.31 12.28
C GLN A 182 -1.20 -0.48 11.78
N VAL A 183 -2.08 0.18 11.02
CA VAL A 183 -3.27 -0.48 10.46
C VAL A 183 -2.85 -1.46 9.38
N SER A 184 -1.99 -1.09 8.43
CA SER A 184 -1.62 -1.95 7.30
C SER A 184 -0.92 -3.25 7.74
N GLU A 185 -0.12 -3.19 8.80
CA GLU A 185 0.58 -4.34 9.36
C GLU A 185 -0.38 -5.37 9.97
N ARG A 186 -1.52 -4.93 10.50
CA ARG A 186 -2.48 -5.79 11.20
C ARG A 186 -3.72 -6.09 10.37
N LEU A 187 -4.00 -5.35 9.30
CA LEU A 187 -5.21 -5.47 8.48
C LEU A 187 -5.33 -6.83 7.82
N GLY A 188 -4.20 -7.37 7.33
CA GLY A 188 -4.14 -8.66 6.66
C GLY A 188 -5.22 -8.77 5.59
N ARG A 189 -5.91 -9.90 5.53
CA ARG A 189 -6.89 -10.22 4.47
C ARG A 189 -8.12 -9.33 4.41
N SER A 190 -8.46 -8.67 5.51
CA SER A 190 -9.62 -7.77 5.58
C SER A 190 -9.41 -6.51 4.72
N TRP A 191 -8.22 -6.29 4.16
CA TRP A 191 -7.90 -5.10 3.37
C TRP A 191 -8.85 -4.86 2.20
N ARG A 192 -9.32 -5.92 1.52
CA ARG A 192 -10.26 -5.78 0.39
C ARG A 192 -11.64 -5.35 0.86
N ASP A 193 -12.11 -5.97 1.94
CA ASP A 193 -13.41 -5.63 2.51
C ASP A 193 -13.38 -4.20 3.05
N VAL A 194 -12.30 -3.81 3.73
CA VAL A 194 -12.10 -2.43 4.20
C VAL A 194 -12.00 -1.46 3.02
N ALA A 195 -11.26 -1.78 1.95
CA ALA A 195 -11.18 -0.95 0.74
C ALA A 195 -12.55 -0.66 0.12
N ARG A 196 -13.42 -1.69 0.02
CA ARG A 196 -14.79 -1.52 -0.47
C ARG A 196 -15.60 -0.61 0.43
N HIS A 197 -15.46 -0.74 1.76
CA HIS A 197 -16.14 0.14 2.70
C HIS A 197 -15.58 1.58 2.71
N LEU A 198 -14.33 1.76 2.31
CA LEU A 198 -13.71 3.06 2.06
C LEU A 198 -14.15 3.67 0.72
N GLY A 199 -14.90 2.94 -0.11
CA GLY A 199 -15.41 3.42 -1.40
C GLY A 199 -14.37 3.39 -2.54
N ILE A 200 -13.27 2.64 -2.38
CA ILE A 200 -12.30 2.44 -3.44
C ILE A 200 -12.91 1.54 -4.52
N ARG A 201 -12.68 1.86 -5.79
CA ARG A 201 -13.24 1.11 -6.92
C ARG A 201 -12.64 -0.29 -7.00
N GLU A 202 -13.43 -1.29 -7.39
CA GLU A 202 -12.95 -2.68 -7.50
C GLU A 202 -11.77 -2.81 -8.49
N CYS A 203 -11.74 -2.00 -9.56
CA CYS A 203 -10.61 -1.98 -10.48
C CYS A 203 -9.29 -1.53 -9.83
N GLU A 204 -9.34 -0.61 -8.86
CA GLU A 204 -8.16 -0.17 -8.10
C GLU A 204 -7.74 -1.25 -7.10
N ILE A 205 -8.71 -1.94 -6.48
CA ILE A 205 -8.46 -3.09 -5.60
C ILE A 205 -7.75 -4.21 -6.37
N ASP A 206 -8.21 -4.53 -7.58
CA ASP A 206 -7.61 -5.57 -8.42
C ASP A 206 -6.23 -5.17 -8.96
N ALA A 207 -6.04 -3.89 -9.29
CA ALA A 207 -4.73 -3.36 -9.67
C ALA A 207 -3.71 -3.48 -8.52
N VAL A 208 -4.10 -3.15 -7.28
CA VAL A 208 -3.23 -3.30 -6.11
C VAL A 208 -2.94 -4.77 -5.80
N GLN A 209 -3.93 -5.65 -5.92
CA GLN A 209 -3.69 -7.09 -5.76
C GLN A 209 -2.68 -7.61 -6.80
N SER A 210 -2.81 -7.15 -8.05
CA SER A 210 -1.91 -7.52 -9.15
C SER A 210 -0.53 -6.88 -9.02
N LYS A 211 -0.40 -5.75 -8.32
CA LYS A 211 0.89 -5.13 -8.05
C LYS A 211 1.64 -5.84 -6.92
N TYR A 212 0.92 -6.29 -5.90
CA TYR A 212 1.49 -6.82 -4.66
C TYR A 212 0.99 -8.22 -4.29
N HIS A 213 1.01 -9.16 -5.23
CA HIS A 213 0.36 -10.49 -5.13
C HIS A 213 0.56 -11.29 -3.84
N CYS A 214 1.70 -11.15 -3.16
CA CYS A 214 2.12 -12.01 -2.05
C CYS A 214 2.39 -11.27 -0.75
N ASN A 215 2.11 -9.97 -0.68
CA ASN A 215 2.37 -9.16 0.50
C ASN A 215 1.08 -8.44 0.92
N LEU A 216 0.37 -9.03 1.89
CA LEU A 216 -0.89 -8.47 2.38
C LEU A 216 -0.69 -7.14 3.08
N LYS A 217 0.43 -6.97 3.78
CA LYS A 217 0.79 -5.70 4.44
C LYS A 217 0.91 -4.58 3.42
N GLU A 218 1.57 -4.84 2.29
CA GLU A 218 1.75 -3.85 1.23
C GLU A 218 0.46 -3.57 0.45
N GLN A 219 -0.35 -4.61 0.19
CA GLN A 219 -1.70 -4.42 -0.37
C GLN A 219 -2.55 -3.52 0.53
N SER A 220 -2.52 -3.78 1.83
CA SER A 220 -3.23 -2.98 2.84
C SER A 220 -2.71 -1.56 2.88
N PHE A 221 -1.39 -1.38 2.85
CA PHE A 221 -0.77 -0.07 2.90
C PHE A 221 -1.14 0.77 1.68
N GLU A 222 -0.96 0.24 0.46
CA GLU A 222 -1.20 0.98 -0.78
C GLU A 222 -2.66 1.42 -0.91
N ILE A 223 -3.61 0.55 -0.53
CA ILE A 223 -5.03 0.89 -0.49
C ILE A 223 -5.32 2.04 0.49
N LEU A 224 -4.77 1.97 1.69
CA LEU A 224 -4.99 3.03 2.68
C LEU A 224 -4.33 4.34 2.23
N LYS A 225 -3.19 4.28 1.54
CA LYS A 225 -2.51 5.43 0.94
C LYS A 225 -3.34 6.07 -0.16
N ILE A 226 -3.93 5.26 -1.06
CA ILE A 226 -4.86 5.72 -2.10
C ILE A 226 -6.04 6.43 -1.43
N TYR A 227 -6.61 5.82 -0.40
CA TYR A 227 -7.72 6.40 0.35
C TYR A 227 -7.38 7.75 0.98
N ILE A 228 -6.26 7.85 1.70
CA ILE A 228 -5.85 9.13 2.33
C ILE A 228 -5.57 10.20 1.28
N SER A 229 -5.00 9.81 0.12
CA SER A 229 -4.74 10.73 -0.99
C SER A 229 -6.03 11.26 -1.63
N GLN A 230 -7.11 10.47 -1.62
CA GLN A 230 -8.42 10.82 -2.18
C GLN A 230 -9.35 11.49 -1.14
N SER A 231 -9.02 11.41 0.15
CA SER A 231 -9.89 11.87 1.24
C SER A 231 -9.70 13.33 1.60
N ASN A 232 -10.79 13.97 2.05
CA ASN A 232 -10.72 15.29 2.67
C ASN A 232 -10.05 15.21 4.05
N LYS A 233 -9.14 16.16 4.34
CA LYS A 233 -8.32 16.24 5.56
C LYS A 233 -9.12 16.15 6.86
N GLU A 234 -10.37 16.61 6.87
CA GLU A 234 -11.15 16.71 8.10
C GLU A 234 -11.94 15.44 8.45
N CYS A 235 -12.16 14.53 7.49
CA CYS A 235 -13.06 13.37 7.68
C CYS A 235 -12.42 12.01 7.40
N TRP A 236 -11.15 11.96 6.96
CA TRP A 236 -10.50 10.70 6.59
C TRP A 236 -10.48 9.70 7.75
N THR A 237 -10.31 10.16 9.00
CA THR A 237 -10.27 9.31 10.19
C THR A 237 -11.64 8.70 10.51
N ILE A 238 -12.70 9.50 10.47
CA ILE A 238 -14.07 9.04 10.79
C ILE A 238 -14.50 7.96 9.80
N ASN A 239 -14.23 8.21 8.51
CA ASN A 239 -14.53 7.28 7.44
C ASN A 239 -13.68 6.00 7.54
N LEU A 240 -12.41 6.12 7.95
CA LEU A 240 -11.54 4.96 8.21
C LEU A 240 -12.06 4.12 9.38
N ILE A 241 -12.39 4.73 10.52
CA ILE A 241 -12.98 4.06 11.68
C ILE A 241 -14.26 3.32 11.27
N ARG A 242 -15.15 3.99 10.54
CA ARG A 242 -16.40 3.39 10.05
C ARG A 242 -16.15 2.22 9.11
N ALA A 243 -15.14 2.30 8.24
CA ALA A 243 -14.79 1.22 7.33
C ALA A 243 -14.17 0.02 8.07
N LEU A 244 -13.33 0.26 9.08
CA LEU A 244 -12.76 -0.80 9.93
C LEU A 244 -13.85 -1.52 10.74
N ASP A 245 -14.83 -0.76 11.27
CA ASP A 245 -15.97 -1.32 11.99
C ASP A 245 -16.82 -2.23 11.08
N LYS A 246 -17.18 -1.73 9.89
CA LYS A 246 -17.91 -2.52 8.87
C LYS A 246 -17.10 -3.71 8.36
N GLY A 247 -15.77 -3.57 8.31
CA GLY A 247 -14.82 -4.63 7.99
C GLY A 247 -14.61 -5.66 9.11
N ARG A 248 -15.36 -5.57 10.22
CA ARG A 248 -15.28 -6.46 11.40
C ARG A 248 -13.92 -6.45 12.09
N ARG A 249 -13.16 -5.36 11.97
CA ARG A 249 -11.86 -5.14 12.63
C ARG A 249 -11.99 -4.09 13.72
N ARG A 250 -12.80 -4.41 14.74
CA ARG A 250 -13.01 -3.55 15.92
C ARG A 250 -11.71 -3.29 16.69
N ASP A 251 -10.83 -4.29 16.72
CA ASP A 251 -9.46 -4.19 17.25
C ASP A 251 -8.66 -3.05 16.59
N LEU A 252 -8.79 -2.87 15.28
CA LEU A 252 -8.08 -1.81 14.56
C LEU A 252 -8.79 -0.46 14.64
N LYS A 253 -10.11 -0.46 14.78
CA LYS A 253 -10.86 0.76 15.07
C LYS A 253 -10.40 1.37 16.39
N GLU A 254 -10.37 0.57 17.46
CA GLU A 254 -9.92 1.00 18.79
C GLU A 254 -8.48 1.53 18.73
N LEU A 255 -7.59 0.83 18.02
CA LEU A 255 -6.21 1.28 17.80
C LEU A 255 -6.13 2.67 17.13
N VAL A 256 -6.95 2.93 16.12
CA VAL A 256 -6.96 4.23 15.44
C VAL A 256 -7.53 5.32 16.35
N GLU A 257 -8.57 5.02 17.13
CA GLU A 257 -9.14 5.95 18.11
C GLU A 257 -8.11 6.33 19.18
N ASP A 258 -7.37 5.36 19.71
CA ASP A 258 -6.29 5.58 20.68
C ASP A 258 -5.18 6.47 20.11
N LEU A 259 -4.76 6.22 18.87
CA LEU A 259 -3.76 7.06 18.18
C LEU A 259 -4.24 8.50 17.99
N MET A 260 -5.53 8.71 17.71
CA MET A 260 -6.12 10.06 17.61
C MET A 260 -6.15 10.77 18.96
N VAL A 261 -6.53 10.06 20.02
CA VAL A 261 -6.55 10.60 21.39
C VAL A 261 -5.14 10.99 21.78
N ALA A 262 -4.17 10.10 21.65
CA ALA A 262 -2.76 10.37 21.97
C ALA A 262 -2.22 11.62 21.25
N HIS A 263 -2.56 11.80 19.97
CA HIS A 263 -2.09 12.95 19.20
C HIS A 263 -2.83 14.27 19.49
N LYS A 264 -3.98 14.23 20.19
CA LYS A 264 -4.70 15.44 20.67
C LYS A 264 -4.12 16.00 21.98
N TYR A 265 -3.43 15.18 22.76
CA TYR A 265 -2.87 15.55 24.07
C TYR A 265 -1.35 15.82 24.05
N VAL A 266 -0.75 15.92 22.85
CA VAL A 266 0.68 16.24 22.61
C VAL A 266 0.82 17.52 21.78
#